data_AF-A0A1Q3VAS8-F1
#
_entry.id   AF-A0A1Q3VAS8-F1
#
_cell.length_a   1.000
_cell.length_b   1.000
_cell.length_c   1.000
_cell.angle_alpha   90.00
_cell.angle_beta   90.00
_cell.angle_gamma   90.00
#
_symmetry.space_group_name_H-M   'P 1'
#
loop_
_entity.id
_entity.type
_entity.pdbx_description
1 polymer ?
#
loop_
_entity_poly.entity_id
_entity_poly.type
_entity_poly.pdbx_seq_one_letter_code
_entity_poly.pdbx_strand_id
1 'polypeptide(L)'
;MKEAPEATMGAGTQAPQHWSAEDKAMFAKQSPEAQQWLLARHKAMEGDNTRNSQALAEMKRRFEPIDQIFAPHRERLTQTGQSESDVVRNLLAAQLFLEQKPEEGLIWLAQNLNVDLRKVAGKLGGTANPDADDDPFGTLHPKVAEAFKMLTSKVEHFETQAQRAEREAAEQAQHQLHQSITEFREAKNASGELLYPHIADQEVTATMAALIKSGNVNIEQCGGLIPALKTAYEKAIYAVPGTRDALLKAEKAASEKKAADERARQVDKARKAGVSVSGASTSAASPVSRGSVGATLRETAREMGWNV
;
A
#
# COMPACT_ATOMS: atom_id res chain seq x y z
N MET A 1 34.75 -10.16 -46.52
CA MET A 1 33.92 -11.12 -45.78
C MET A 1 34.14 -10.87 -44.31
N LYS A 2 33.10 -10.39 -43.60
CA LYS A 2 33.11 -10.27 -42.14
C LYS A 2 32.66 -11.62 -41.59
N GLU A 3 33.59 -12.37 -40.99
CA GLU A 3 33.23 -13.52 -40.16
C GLU A 3 32.66 -13.03 -38.83
N ALA A 4 31.58 -13.67 -38.42
CA ALA A 4 30.80 -13.38 -37.23
C ALA A 4 31.62 -13.63 -35.94
N PRO A 5 31.40 -12.85 -34.88
CA PRO A 5 32.09 -13.09 -33.62
C PRO A 5 31.54 -14.35 -32.95
N GLU A 6 32.47 -15.16 -32.47
CA GLU A 6 32.29 -16.39 -31.70
C GLU A 6 31.30 -16.18 -30.55
N ALA A 7 30.31 -17.07 -30.49
CA ALA A 7 29.51 -17.27 -29.30
C ALA A 7 30.44 -17.73 -28.18
N THR A 8 30.75 -16.81 -27.27
CA THR A 8 31.46 -17.11 -26.03
C THR A 8 30.60 -18.06 -25.22
N MET A 9 30.98 -19.33 -25.21
CA MET A 9 30.48 -20.32 -24.26
C MET A 9 30.82 -19.84 -22.84
N GLY A 10 29.84 -19.25 -22.17
CA GLY A 10 29.94 -18.82 -20.78
C GLY A 10 30.20 -20.02 -19.87
N ALA A 11 31.26 -19.92 -19.08
CA ALA A 11 31.68 -20.92 -18.10
C ALA A 11 30.52 -21.37 -17.19
N GLY A 12 30.39 -22.69 -17.00
CA GLY A 12 29.37 -23.31 -16.16
C GLY A 12 29.40 -22.74 -14.74
N THR A 13 28.32 -22.06 -14.36
CA THR A 13 28.18 -21.53 -13.00
C THR A 13 27.67 -22.66 -12.12
N GLN A 14 28.49 -23.15 -11.19
CA GLN A 14 28.12 -24.30 -10.36
C GLN A 14 27.06 -23.93 -9.30
N ALA A 15 26.14 -24.85 -9.03
CA ALA A 15 25.11 -24.69 -8.01
C ALA A 15 25.72 -24.60 -6.59
N PRO A 16 25.08 -23.89 -5.63
CA PRO A 16 25.58 -23.77 -4.26
C PRO A 16 25.75 -25.12 -3.55
N GLN A 17 26.79 -25.23 -2.73
CA GLN A 17 27.18 -26.52 -2.14
C GLN A 17 26.14 -27.07 -1.14
N HIS A 18 25.42 -26.21 -0.44
CA HIS A 18 24.42 -26.60 0.56
C HIS A 18 23.06 -27.01 -0.05
N TRP A 19 22.88 -26.88 -1.36
CA TRP A 19 21.67 -27.35 -2.04
C TRP A 19 21.59 -28.87 -2.09
N SER A 20 20.37 -29.39 -2.10
CA SER A 20 20.11 -30.82 -2.24
C SER A 20 20.59 -31.34 -3.60
N ALA A 21 20.80 -32.66 -3.71
CA ALA A 21 21.20 -33.27 -4.97
C ALA A 21 20.13 -33.08 -6.08
N GLU A 22 18.85 -33.10 -5.70
CA GLU A 22 17.72 -32.89 -6.60
C GLU A 22 17.68 -31.44 -7.13
N ASP A 23 17.87 -30.44 -6.26
CA ASP A 23 17.89 -29.03 -6.65
C ASP A 23 19.08 -28.71 -7.55
N LYS A 24 20.25 -29.30 -7.28
CA LYS A 24 21.45 -29.18 -8.13
C LYS A 24 21.19 -29.78 -9.52
N ALA A 25 20.53 -30.94 -9.59
CA ALA A 25 20.17 -31.58 -10.85
C ALA A 25 19.14 -30.76 -11.64
N MET A 26 18.16 -30.15 -10.96
CA MET A 26 17.18 -29.25 -11.58
C MET A 26 17.79 -27.95 -12.07
N PHE A 27 18.74 -27.38 -11.32
CA PHE A 27 19.51 -26.21 -11.71
C PHE A 27 20.36 -26.46 -12.96
N ALA A 28 21.02 -27.61 -13.02
CA ALA A 28 21.84 -28.02 -14.17
C ALA A 28 21.03 -28.13 -15.48
N LYS A 29 19.72 -28.39 -15.40
CA LYS A 29 18.81 -28.45 -16.56
C LYS A 29 18.36 -27.07 -17.08
N GLN A 30 18.61 -26.00 -16.33
CA GLN A 30 18.17 -24.66 -16.71
C GLN A 30 19.10 -24.04 -17.76
N SER A 31 18.61 -23.04 -18.50
CA SER A 31 19.45 -22.25 -19.40
C SER A 31 20.52 -21.47 -18.62
N PRO A 32 21.66 -21.10 -19.24
CA PRO A 32 22.69 -20.31 -18.57
C PRO A 32 22.18 -18.99 -17.98
N GLU A 33 21.24 -18.34 -18.68
CA GLU A 33 20.58 -17.11 -18.22
C GLU A 33 19.72 -17.36 -16.97
N ALA A 34 18.93 -18.44 -16.97
CA ALA A 34 18.12 -18.82 -15.82
C ALA A 34 18.98 -19.25 -14.62
N GLN A 35 20.11 -19.93 -14.86
CA GLN A 35 21.08 -20.28 -13.82
C GLN A 35 21.66 -19.04 -13.14
N GLN A 36 22.07 -18.03 -13.93
CA GLN A 36 22.59 -16.77 -13.40
C GLN A 36 21.52 -15.99 -12.62
N TRP A 37 20.29 -15.91 -13.15
CA TRP A 37 19.18 -15.25 -12.46
C TRP A 37 18.84 -15.93 -11.13
N LEU A 38 18.77 -17.27 -11.10
CA LEU A 38 18.50 -18.05 -9.89
C LEU A 38 19.59 -17.85 -8.83
N LEU A 39 20.86 -17.86 -9.22
CA LEU A 39 21.97 -17.61 -8.30
C LEU A 39 21.97 -16.19 -7.76
N ALA A 40 21.68 -15.19 -8.60
CA ALA A 40 21.57 -13.80 -8.18
C ALA A 40 20.42 -13.61 -7.17
N ARG A 41 19.26 -14.23 -7.45
CA ARG A 41 18.09 -14.22 -6.56
C ARG A 41 18.38 -14.91 -5.24
N HIS A 42 19.02 -16.08 -5.27
CA HIS A 42 19.42 -16.83 -4.08
C HIS A 42 20.39 -16.04 -3.21
N LYS A 43 21.44 -15.47 -3.81
CA LYS A 43 22.42 -14.64 -3.10
C LYS A 43 21.78 -13.40 -2.47
N ALA A 44 20.83 -12.76 -3.17
CA ALA A 44 20.07 -11.64 -2.61
C ALA A 44 19.23 -12.09 -1.40
N MET A 45 18.54 -13.22 -1.51
CA MET A 45 17.73 -13.78 -0.42
C MET A 45 18.58 -14.18 0.80
N GLU A 46 19.72 -14.81 0.60
CA GLU A 46 20.66 -15.13 1.69
C GLU A 46 21.20 -13.87 2.37
N GLY A 47 21.49 -12.83 1.58
CA GLY A 47 21.90 -11.53 2.09
C GLY A 47 20.80 -10.87 2.93
N ASP A 48 19.55 -10.87 2.46
CA ASP A 48 18.40 -10.36 3.21
C ASP A 48 18.15 -11.16 4.48
N ASN A 49 18.19 -12.49 4.40
CA ASN A 49 18.01 -13.36 5.56
C ASN A 49 19.09 -13.11 6.62
N THR A 50 20.34 -12.93 6.19
CA THR A 50 21.46 -12.59 7.09
C THR A 50 21.24 -11.24 7.76
N ARG A 51 20.90 -10.20 6.99
CA ARG A 51 20.63 -8.86 7.51
C ARG A 51 19.46 -8.86 8.50
N ASN A 52 18.36 -9.52 8.15
CA ASN A 52 17.18 -9.63 9.00
C ASN A 52 17.48 -10.41 10.29
N SER A 53 18.26 -11.49 10.19
CA SER A 53 18.67 -12.26 11.37
C SER A 53 19.55 -11.44 12.32
N GLN A 54 20.50 -10.67 11.77
CA GLN A 54 21.33 -9.76 12.55
C GLN A 54 20.50 -8.64 13.20
N ALA A 55 19.59 -8.02 12.45
CA ALA A 55 18.69 -6.98 12.98
C ALA A 55 17.78 -7.54 14.09
N LEU A 56 17.26 -8.76 13.92
CA LEU A 56 16.45 -9.42 14.94
C LEU A 56 17.27 -9.77 16.19
N ALA A 57 18.50 -10.25 16.03
CA ALA A 57 19.39 -10.53 17.14
C ALA A 57 19.73 -9.26 17.92
N GLU A 58 20.00 -8.15 17.24
CA GLU A 58 20.24 -6.85 17.87
C GLU A 58 18.99 -6.35 18.59
N MET A 59 17.82 -6.45 17.95
CA MET A 59 16.54 -6.10 18.55
C MET A 59 16.32 -6.88 19.84
N LYS A 60 16.43 -8.22 19.80
CA LYS A 60 16.34 -9.08 21.00
C LYS A 60 17.31 -8.64 22.08
N ARG A 61 18.58 -8.42 21.75
CA ARG A 61 19.59 -7.96 22.72
C ARG A 61 19.23 -6.64 23.38
N ARG A 62 18.58 -5.72 22.66
CA ARG A 62 18.15 -4.42 23.18
C ARG A 62 16.87 -4.50 24.03
N PHE A 63 15.95 -5.38 23.69
CA PHE A 63 14.67 -5.53 24.38
C PHE A 63 14.72 -6.49 25.56
N GLU A 64 15.62 -7.47 25.56
CA GLU A 64 15.77 -8.47 26.61
C GLU A 64 15.85 -7.86 28.03
N PRO A 65 16.65 -6.80 28.30
CA PRO A 65 16.69 -6.20 29.63
C PRO A 65 15.36 -5.54 30.04
N ILE A 66 14.64 -4.98 29.07
CA ILE A 66 13.33 -4.35 29.31
C ILE A 66 12.29 -5.44 29.59
N ASP A 67 12.30 -6.53 28.82
CA ASP A 67 11.41 -7.67 29.02
C ASP A 67 11.62 -8.28 30.42
N GLN A 68 12.86 -8.42 30.88
CA GLN A 68 13.18 -8.91 32.23
C GLN A 68 12.62 -8.01 33.34
N ILE A 69 12.55 -6.68 33.13
CA ILE A 69 11.94 -5.74 34.09
C ILE A 69 10.42 -5.96 34.17
N PHE A 70 9.76 -6.17 33.03
CA PHE A 70 8.30 -6.31 32.98
C PHE A 70 7.79 -7.72 33.24
N ALA A 71 8.60 -8.76 32.98
CA ALA A 71 8.23 -10.17 33.14
C ALA A 71 7.50 -10.49 34.47
N PRO A 72 8.01 -10.09 35.66
CA PRO A 72 7.31 -10.38 36.92
C PRO A 72 6.03 -9.57 37.15
N HIS A 73 5.78 -8.54 36.35
CA HIS A 73 4.66 -7.60 36.52
C HIS A 73 3.59 -7.73 35.43
N ARG A 74 3.86 -8.45 34.34
CA ARG A 74 3.00 -8.55 33.15
C ARG A 74 1.62 -9.11 33.48
N GLU A 75 1.52 -10.09 34.37
CA GLU A 75 0.24 -10.64 34.81
C GLU A 75 -0.61 -9.58 35.51
N ARG A 76 -0.02 -8.84 36.45
CA ARG A 76 -0.69 -7.73 37.14
C ARG A 76 -1.14 -6.64 36.16
N LEU A 77 -0.28 -6.24 35.24
CA LEU A 77 -0.60 -5.22 34.24
C LEU A 77 -1.76 -5.66 33.33
N THR A 78 -1.78 -6.93 32.96
CA THR A 78 -2.89 -7.52 32.20
C THR A 78 -4.20 -7.47 32.99
N GLN A 79 -4.17 -7.83 34.27
CA GLN A 79 -5.34 -7.79 35.15
C GLN A 79 -5.88 -6.38 35.38
N THR A 80 -5.00 -5.37 35.41
CA THR A 80 -5.38 -3.96 35.56
C THR A 80 -5.69 -3.27 34.21
N GLY A 81 -5.59 -3.98 33.09
CA GLY A 81 -5.81 -3.44 31.75
C GLY A 81 -4.76 -2.41 31.29
N GLN A 82 -3.58 -2.38 31.93
CA GLN A 82 -2.51 -1.44 31.61
C GLN A 82 -1.50 -2.06 30.64
N SER A 83 -1.06 -1.29 29.64
CA SER A 83 0.05 -1.72 28.78
C SER A 83 1.41 -1.35 29.39
N GLU A 84 2.46 -2.10 29.04
CA GLU A 84 3.84 -1.76 29.43
C GLU A 84 4.24 -0.36 28.94
N SER A 85 3.78 0.03 27.74
CA SER A 85 3.99 1.38 27.20
C SER A 85 3.35 2.47 28.04
N ASP A 86 2.16 2.25 28.60
CA ASP A 86 1.50 3.23 29.47
C ASP A 86 2.27 3.40 30.78
N VAL A 87 2.78 2.30 31.33
CA VAL A 87 3.61 2.33 32.55
C VAL A 87 4.89 3.13 32.31
N VAL A 88 5.62 2.84 31.24
CA VAL A 88 6.85 3.58 30.90
C VAL A 88 6.56 5.07 30.67
N ARG A 89 5.49 5.40 29.92
CA ARG A 89 5.09 6.78 29.66
C ARG A 89 4.79 7.54 30.95
N ASN A 90 4.01 6.92 31.84
CA ASN A 90 3.64 7.54 33.11
C ASN A 90 4.86 7.72 34.03
N LEU A 91 5.77 6.75 34.08
CA LEU A 91 7.01 6.85 34.87
C LEU A 91 7.94 7.95 34.35
N LEU A 92 8.15 8.02 33.03
CA LEU A 92 8.98 9.06 32.43
C LEU A 92 8.37 10.45 32.62
N ALA A 93 7.05 10.59 32.46
CA ALA A 93 6.35 11.84 32.74
C ALA A 93 6.51 12.27 34.20
N ALA A 94 6.36 11.32 35.13
CA ALA A 94 6.59 11.57 36.55
C ALA A 94 8.03 12.01 36.83
N GLN A 95 9.01 11.32 36.26
CA GLN A 95 10.44 11.64 36.44
C GLN A 95 10.76 13.04 35.92
N LEU A 96 10.37 13.36 34.68
CA LEU A 96 10.62 14.67 34.08
C LEU A 96 9.95 15.80 34.88
N PHE A 97 8.74 15.53 35.40
CA PHE A 97 8.03 16.51 36.20
C PHE A 97 8.72 16.72 37.57
N LEU A 98 9.13 15.64 38.23
CA LEU A 98 9.89 15.71 39.49
C LEU A 98 11.25 16.40 39.32
N GLU A 99 11.93 16.22 38.18
CA GLU A 99 13.21 16.87 37.90
C GLU A 99 13.05 18.39 37.69
N GLN A 100 11.97 18.82 37.03
CA GLN A 100 11.75 20.25 36.74
C GLN A 100 11.07 20.99 37.90
N LYS A 101 10.13 20.32 38.57
CA LYS A 101 9.23 20.89 39.58
C LYS A 101 8.96 19.83 40.65
N PRO A 102 9.91 19.61 41.58
CA PRO A 102 9.88 18.48 42.51
C PRO A 102 8.68 18.51 43.45
N GLU A 103 8.29 19.68 43.97
CA GLU A 103 7.18 19.80 44.92
C GLU A 103 5.83 19.53 44.23
N GLU A 104 5.59 20.13 43.07
CA GLU A 104 4.37 19.90 42.29
C GLU A 104 4.30 18.48 41.71
N GLY A 105 5.44 17.93 41.30
CA GLY A 105 5.55 16.56 40.82
C GLY A 105 5.22 15.54 41.90
N LEU A 106 5.63 15.77 43.16
CA LEU A 106 5.29 14.91 44.29
C LEU A 106 3.79 14.94 44.60
N ILE A 107 3.18 16.12 44.56
CA ILE A 107 1.72 16.28 44.74
C ILE A 107 0.96 15.55 43.63
N TRP A 108 1.36 15.77 42.38
CA TRP A 108 0.75 15.11 41.21
C TRP A 108 0.88 13.59 41.28
N LEU A 109 2.05 13.07 41.65
CA LEU A 109 2.29 11.63 41.76
C LEU A 109 1.42 11.01 42.86
N ALA A 110 1.28 11.69 44.00
CA ALA A 110 0.45 11.19 45.10
C ALA A 110 -1.04 11.15 44.73
N GLN A 111 -1.54 12.15 44.00
CA GLN A 111 -2.91 12.14 43.49
C GLN A 111 -3.13 11.01 42.49
N ASN A 112 -2.20 10.82 41.54
CA ASN A 112 -2.31 9.79 40.50
C ASN A 112 -2.20 8.36 41.07
N LEU A 113 -1.46 8.18 42.16
CA LEU A 113 -1.35 6.90 42.88
C LEU A 113 -2.38 6.74 44.01
N ASN A 114 -3.31 7.69 44.13
CA ASN A 114 -4.36 7.70 45.15
C ASN A 114 -3.81 7.61 46.59
N VAL A 115 -2.63 8.21 46.81
CA VAL A 115 -1.93 8.28 48.09
C VAL A 115 -2.41 9.50 48.87
N ASP A 116 -2.91 9.28 50.09
CA ASP A 116 -3.28 10.36 51.00
C ASP A 116 -2.03 10.98 51.62
N LEU A 117 -1.61 12.13 51.08
CA LEU A 117 -0.44 12.87 51.54
C LEU A 117 -0.51 13.23 53.04
N ARG A 118 -1.71 13.34 53.64
CA ARG A 118 -1.88 13.59 55.08
C ARG A 118 -1.36 12.43 55.92
N LYS A 119 -1.63 11.20 55.46
CA LYS A 119 -1.16 9.96 56.11
C LYS A 119 0.35 9.77 55.95
N VAL A 120 0.93 10.31 54.88
CA VAL A 120 2.38 10.27 54.64
C VAL A 120 3.09 11.30 55.53
N ALA A 121 2.57 12.52 55.63
CA ALA A 121 3.11 13.57 56.48
C ALA A 121 3.16 13.15 57.97
N GLY A 122 2.10 12.51 58.46
CA GLY A 122 2.07 11.97 59.83
C GLY A 122 3.07 10.83 60.10
N LYS A 123 3.55 10.12 59.06
CA LYS A 123 4.58 9.06 59.19
C LYS A 123 6.01 9.58 59.10
N LEU A 124 6.23 10.76 58.50
CA LEU A 124 7.54 11.38 58.32
C LEU A 124 7.98 12.22 59.54
N GLY A 125 7.31 12.07 60.68
CA GLY A 125 7.63 12.81 61.91
C GLY A 125 7.03 14.21 61.98
N GLY A 126 6.13 14.57 61.06
CA GLY A 126 5.23 15.69 61.29
C GLY A 126 4.30 15.34 62.44
N THR A 127 4.34 16.11 63.53
CA THR A 127 3.39 15.96 64.64
C THR A 127 2.00 16.28 64.13
N ALA A 128 1.26 15.25 63.67
CA ALA A 128 -0.17 15.34 63.48
C ALA A 128 -0.77 15.59 64.87
N ASN A 129 -1.12 16.83 65.15
CA ASN A 129 -1.84 17.20 66.35
C ASN A 129 -3.25 16.58 66.25
N PRO A 130 -3.64 15.65 67.16
CA PRO A 130 -4.93 14.96 67.06
C PRO A 130 -6.13 15.85 67.39
N ASP A 131 -5.90 17.06 67.93
CA ASP A 131 -6.93 18.05 68.28
C ASP A 131 -7.01 19.24 67.31
N ALA A 132 -6.37 19.15 66.13
CA ALA A 132 -6.56 20.13 65.06
C ALA A 132 -7.74 19.67 64.17
N ASP A 133 -8.94 20.06 64.55
CA ASP A 133 -10.18 19.78 63.80
C ASP A 133 -10.26 20.49 62.44
N ASP A 134 -9.25 21.24 61.99
CA ASP A 134 -9.18 21.76 60.63
C ASP A 134 -7.72 21.87 60.13
N ASP A 135 -7.39 20.98 59.20
CA ASP A 135 -6.27 21.00 58.25
C ASP A 135 -4.87 20.46 58.67
N PRO A 136 -4.53 19.20 58.30
CA PRO A 136 -3.18 18.63 58.42
C PRO A 136 -2.14 19.24 57.45
N PHE A 137 -2.57 20.15 56.57
CA PHE A 137 -1.76 21.02 55.72
C PHE A 137 -2.03 22.51 56.01
N GLY A 138 -2.55 22.89 57.18
CA GLY A 138 -2.71 24.29 57.60
C GLY A 138 -3.07 25.25 56.48
N THR A 139 -4.28 25.15 55.92
CA THR A 139 -4.72 25.76 54.64
C THR A 139 -3.70 25.56 53.52
N LEU A 140 -4.02 24.73 52.51
CA LEU A 140 -3.31 24.79 51.22
C LEU A 140 -3.04 26.27 50.91
N HIS A 141 -1.76 26.68 50.90
CA HIS A 141 -1.39 28.09 50.77
C HIS A 141 -2.21 28.63 49.60
N PRO A 142 -2.97 29.73 49.73
CA PRO A 142 -4.03 30.09 48.77
C PRO A 142 -3.55 30.13 47.30
N LYS A 143 -2.26 30.45 47.08
CA LYS A 143 -1.60 30.33 45.76
C LYS A 143 -1.55 28.91 45.18
N VAL A 144 -1.38 27.88 46.00
CA VAL A 144 -1.37 26.46 45.59
C VAL A 144 -2.79 26.00 45.22
N ALA A 145 -3.79 26.37 46.01
CA ALA A 145 -5.20 26.10 45.67
C ALA A 145 -5.61 26.81 44.37
N GLU A 146 -5.19 28.06 44.19
CA GLU A 146 -5.41 28.82 42.96
C GLU A 146 -4.65 28.23 41.76
N ALA A 147 -3.39 27.82 41.95
CA ALA A 147 -2.61 27.14 40.92
C ALA A 147 -3.24 25.80 40.52
N PHE A 148 -3.79 25.04 41.48
CA PHE A 148 -4.48 23.78 41.21
C PHE A 148 -5.77 23.99 40.43
N LYS A 149 -6.57 25.00 40.80
CA LYS A 149 -7.77 25.39 40.07
C LYS A 149 -7.44 25.84 38.64
N MET A 150 -6.38 26.63 38.48
CA MET A 150 -5.91 27.08 37.17
C MET A 150 -5.40 25.90 36.34
N LEU A 151 -4.64 24.97 36.93
CA LEU A 151 -4.15 23.79 36.23
C LEU A 151 -5.29 22.88 35.80
N THR A 152 -6.26 22.62 36.67
CA THR A 152 -7.46 21.82 36.37
C THR A 152 -8.22 22.42 35.19
N SER A 153 -8.50 23.73 35.22
CA SER A 153 -9.18 24.40 34.10
C SER A 153 -8.36 24.42 32.80
N LYS A 154 -7.02 24.46 32.89
CA LYS A 154 -6.14 24.33 31.71
C LYS A 154 -6.19 22.92 31.13
N VAL A 155 -6.24 21.88 31.96
CA VAL A 155 -6.37 20.49 31.53
C VAL A 155 -7.72 20.28 30.84
N GLU A 156 -8.82 20.70 31.46
CA GLU A 156 -10.17 20.63 30.84
C GLU A 156 -10.22 21.39 29.51
N HIS A 157 -9.57 22.55 29.42
CA HIS A 157 -9.47 23.31 28.18
C HIS A 157 -8.65 22.58 27.11
N PHE A 158 -7.52 21.96 27.48
CA PHE A 158 -6.69 21.18 26.58
C PHE A 158 -7.40 19.93 26.07
N GLU A 159 -8.09 19.19 26.95
CA GLU A 159 -8.89 18.04 26.57
C GLU A 159 -10.01 18.43 25.59
N THR A 160 -10.71 19.53 25.89
CA THR A 160 -11.74 20.08 25.00
C THR A 160 -11.15 20.49 23.65
N GLN A 161 -9.98 21.12 23.65
CA GLN A 161 -9.29 21.55 22.42
C GLN A 161 -8.82 20.36 21.59
N ALA A 162 -8.21 19.35 22.22
CA ALA A 162 -7.77 18.13 21.56
C ALA A 162 -8.95 17.38 20.93
N GLN A 163 -10.06 17.26 21.66
CA GLN A 163 -11.28 16.63 21.16
C GLN A 163 -11.90 17.40 19.99
N ARG A 164 -11.86 18.74 19.99
CA ARG A 164 -12.29 19.56 18.85
C ARG A 164 -11.39 19.37 17.64
N ALA A 165 -10.08 19.41 17.84
CA ALA A 165 -9.11 19.20 16.76
C ALA A 165 -9.26 17.81 16.11
N GLU A 166 -9.49 16.77 16.92
CA GLU A 166 -9.74 15.41 16.40
C GLU A 166 -11.04 15.33 15.60
N ARG A 167 -12.13 15.94 16.09
CA ARG A 167 -13.40 16.02 15.35
C ARG A 167 -13.26 16.79 14.04
N GLU A 168 -12.61 17.96 14.06
CA GLU A 168 -12.38 18.76 12.86
C GLU A 168 -11.50 18.01 11.84
N ALA A 169 -10.44 17.33 12.29
CA ALA A 169 -9.59 16.51 11.41
C ALA A 169 -10.36 15.34 10.81
N ALA A 170 -11.20 14.66 11.60
CA ALA A 170 -12.05 13.57 11.12
C ALA A 170 -13.10 14.06 10.10
N GLU A 171 -13.75 15.19 10.37
CA GLU A 171 -14.71 15.83 9.48
C GLU A 171 -14.05 16.25 8.15
N GLN A 172 -12.86 16.86 8.22
CA GLN A 172 -12.09 17.22 7.02
C GLN A 172 -11.69 15.99 6.21
N ALA A 173 -11.20 14.93 6.86
CA ALA A 173 -10.84 13.68 6.18
C ALA A 173 -12.06 13.03 5.51
N GLN A 174 -13.22 13.02 6.19
CA GLN A 174 -14.47 12.52 5.59
C GLN A 174 -14.90 13.37 4.40
N HIS A 175 -14.77 14.69 4.48
CA HIS A 175 -15.13 15.58 3.39
C HIS A 175 -14.24 15.37 2.16
N GLN A 176 -12.92 15.25 2.35
CA GLN A 176 -11.96 14.95 1.29
C GLN A 176 -12.24 13.60 0.62
N LEU A 177 -12.52 12.56 1.43
CA LEU A 177 -12.89 11.24 0.92
C LEU A 177 -14.16 11.31 0.07
N HIS A 178 -15.18 12.01 0.56
CA HIS A 178 -16.44 12.18 -0.16
C HIS A 178 -16.24 12.90 -1.49
N GLN A 179 -15.48 14.01 -1.51
CA GLN A 179 -15.15 14.74 -2.73
C GLN A 179 -14.42 13.85 -3.74
N SER A 180 -13.38 13.12 -3.31
CA SER A 180 -12.62 12.21 -4.18
C SER A 180 -13.49 11.11 -4.80
N ILE A 181 -14.43 10.55 -4.03
CA ILE A 181 -15.37 9.54 -4.54
C ILE A 181 -16.33 10.16 -5.56
N THR A 182 -16.84 11.36 -5.30
CA THR A 182 -17.73 12.07 -6.23
C THR A 182 -17.01 12.42 -7.53
N GLU A 183 -15.81 12.98 -7.45
CA GLU A 183 -14.95 13.25 -8.61
C GLU A 183 -14.70 11.99 -9.45
N PHE A 184 -14.43 10.87 -8.78
CA PHE A 184 -14.25 9.60 -9.45
C PHE A 184 -15.52 9.14 -10.16
N ARG A 185 -16.69 9.25 -9.52
CA ARG A 185 -17.98 8.85 -10.11
C ARG A 185 -18.40 9.71 -11.30
N GLU A 186 -18.11 11.00 -11.24
CA GLU A 186 -18.52 11.98 -12.25
C GLU A 186 -17.47 12.21 -13.34
N ALA A 187 -16.31 11.56 -13.25
CA ALA A 187 -15.25 11.65 -14.24
C ALA A 187 -15.78 11.33 -15.64
N LYS A 188 -15.51 12.21 -16.61
CA LYS A 188 -15.93 12.07 -18.01
C LYS A 188 -14.73 11.96 -18.94
N ASN A 189 -14.92 11.26 -20.06
CA ASN A 189 -13.95 11.20 -21.14
C ASN A 189 -14.05 12.45 -22.05
N ALA A 190 -13.15 12.56 -23.03
CA ALA A 190 -13.13 13.67 -24.01
C ALA A 190 -14.41 13.78 -24.86
N SER A 191 -15.23 12.74 -24.90
CA SER A 191 -16.50 12.67 -25.62
C SER A 191 -17.71 13.07 -24.75
N GLY A 192 -17.49 13.41 -23.48
CA GLY A 192 -18.53 13.81 -22.53
C GLY A 192 -19.27 12.66 -21.84
N GLU A 193 -18.86 11.42 -22.09
CA GLU A 193 -19.44 10.22 -21.48
C GLU A 193 -18.75 9.89 -20.14
N LEU A 194 -19.46 9.26 -19.21
CA LEU A 194 -18.91 8.83 -17.93
C LEU A 194 -17.78 7.79 -18.14
N LEU A 195 -16.65 8.02 -17.47
CA LEU A 195 -15.49 7.14 -17.53
C LEU A 195 -15.75 5.78 -16.84
N TYR A 196 -16.65 5.76 -15.85
CA TYR A 196 -17.00 4.57 -15.08
C TYR A 196 -18.53 4.34 -15.04
N PRO A 197 -19.16 3.91 -16.15
CA PRO A 197 -20.61 3.81 -16.25
C PRO A 197 -21.27 2.88 -15.21
N HIS A 198 -20.57 1.80 -14.82
CA HIS A 198 -21.10 0.79 -13.89
C HIS A 198 -20.88 1.14 -12.42
N ILE A 199 -20.38 2.32 -12.12
CA ILE A 199 -20.10 2.73 -10.73
C ILE A 199 -21.37 3.10 -9.93
N ALA A 200 -22.50 3.23 -10.60
CA ALA A 200 -23.81 3.34 -9.97
C ALA A 200 -24.33 1.97 -9.50
N ASP A 201 -23.79 0.87 -10.04
CA ASP A 201 -24.23 -0.47 -9.68
C ASP A 201 -23.77 -0.83 -8.25
N GLN A 202 -24.73 -1.20 -7.41
CA GLN A 202 -24.46 -1.50 -6.00
C GLN A 202 -23.52 -2.71 -5.83
N GLU A 203 -23.63 -3.71 -6.71
CA GLU A 203 -22.77 -4.90 -6.67
C GLU A 203 -21.32 -4.58 -7.03
N VAL A 204 -21.10 -3.70 -8.01
CA VAL A 204 -19.77 -3.26 -8.42
C VAL A 204 -19.12 -2.45 -7.30
N THR A 205 -19.86 -1.50 -6.72
CA THR A 205 -19.35 -0.67 -5.61
C THR A 205 -19.09 -1.47 -4.33
N ALA A 206 -19.95 -2.44 -4.00
CA ALA A 206 -19.72 -3.34 -2.87
C ALA A 206 -18.47 -4.22 -3.08
N THR A 207 -18.25 -4.72 -4.29
CA THR A 207 -17.07 -5.51 -4.64
C THR A 207 -15.80 -4.65 -4.59
N MET A 208 -15.84 -3.41 -5.08
CA MET A 208 -14.72 -2.46 -4.94
C MET A 208 -14.35 -2.23 -3.48
N ALA A 209 -15.34 -1.97 -2.63
CA ALA A 209 -15.12 -1.77 -1.19
C ALA A 209 -14.51 -3.02 -0.54
N ALA A 210 -14.97 -4.22 -0.92
CA ALA A 210 -14.41 -5.48 -0.43
C ALA A 210 -12.96 -5.70 -0.89
N LEU A 211 -12.62 -5.35 -2.13
CA LEU A 211 -11.26 -5.46 -2.68
C LEU A 211 -10.27 -4.52 -1.97
N ILE A 212 -10.70 -3.30 -1.64
CA ILE A 212 -9.86 -2.35 -0.90
C ILE A 212 -9.71 -2.80 0.56
N LYS A 213 -10.82 -3.19 1.21
CA LYS A 213 -10.80 -3.63 2.61
C LYS A 213 -10.00 -4.91 2.83
N SER A 214 -10.03 -5.84 1.88
CA SER A 214 -9.26 -7.10 1.94
C SER A 214 -7.78 -6.93 1.63
N GLY A 215 -7.34 -5.74 1.20
CA GLY A 215 -5.95 -5.48 0.78
C GLY A 215 -5.60 -6.01 -0.61
N ASN A 216 -6.56 -6.60 -1.34
CA ASN A 216 -6.38 -7.01 -2.74
C ASN A 216 -6.15 -5.81 -3.67
N VAL A 217 -6.59 -4.62 -3.25
CA VAL A 217 -6.21 -3.33 -3.81
C VAL A 217 -5.72 -2.45 -2.68
N ASN A 218 -4.42 -2.15 -2.69
CA ASN A 218 -3.79 -1.34 -1.65
C ASN A 218 -3.64 0.11 -2.14
N ILE A 219 -4.11 1.07 -1.32
CA ILE A 219 -4.12 2.50 -1.67
C ILE A 219 -2.70 3.06 -1.86
N GLU A 220 -1.76 2.68 -0.99
CA GLU A 220 -0.38 3.16 -1.03
C GLU A 220 0.35 2.62 -2.27
N GLN A 221 0.17 1.33 -2.58
CA GLN A 221 0.77 0.70 -3.75
C GLN A 221 0.25 1.28 -5.06
N CYS A 222 -1.01 1.73 -5.10
CA CYS A 222 -1.58 2.39 -6.26
C CYS A 222 -1.15 3.86 -6.40
N GLY A 223 -0.46 4.44 -5.41
CA GLY A 223 -0.05 5.85 -5.43
C GLY A 223 -1.16 6.83 -5.03
N GLY A 224 -2.16 6.35 -4.27
CA GLY A 224 -3.25 7.18 -3.73
C GLY A 224 -4.65 6.60 -3.95
N LEU A 225 -5.65 7.31 -3.42
CA LEU A 225 -7.05 6.85 -3.42
C LEU A 225 -7.63 6.72 -4.83
N ILE A 226 -7.47 7.74 -5.68
CA ILE A 226 -8.05 7.74 -7.03
C ILE A 226 -7.50 6.58 -7.90
N PRO A 227 -6.17 6.36 -7.99
CA PRO A 227 -5.63 5.18 -8.66
C PRO A 227 -6.11 3.83 -8.09
N ALA A 228 -6.28 3.76 -6.77
CA ALA A 228 -6.80 2.56 -6.10
C ALA A 228 -8.27 2.31 -6.46
N LEU A 229 -9.11 3.34 -6.48
CA LEU A 229 -10.51 3.25 -6.92
C LEU A 229 -10.60 2.78 -8.38
N LYS A 230 -9.72 3.29 -9.25
CA LYS A 230 -9.63 2.82 -10.64
C LYS A 230 -9.31 1.32 -10.73
N THR A 231 -8.29 0.89 -10.01
CA THR A 231 -7.86 -0.53 -9.98
C THR A 231 -8.95 -1.44 -9.39
N ALA A 232 -9.61 -0.99 -8.33
CA ALA A 232 -10.72 -1.70 -7.71
C ALA A 232 -11.92 -1.79 -8.64
N TYR A 233 -12.25 -0.72 -9.36
CA TYR A 233 -13.32 -0.70 -10.35
C TYR A 233 -13.04 -1.72 -11.46
N GLU A 234 -11.88 -1.65 -12.11
CA GLU A 234 -11.50 -2.58 -13.17
C GLU A 234 -11.66 -4.04 -12.71
N LYS A 235 -11.14 -4.39 -11.53
CA LYS A 235 -11.30 -5.74 -10.95
C LYS A 235 -12.75 -6.10 -10.64
N ALA A 236 -13.54 -5.15 -10.13
CA ALA A 236 -14.93 -5.38 -9.76
C ALA A 236 -15.83 -5.68 -10.97
N ILE A 237 -15.64 -4.99 -12.10
CA ILE A 237 -16.45 -5.23 -13.31
C ILE A 237 -16.23 -6.64 -13.86
N TYR A 238 -15.02 -7.21 -13.70
CA TYR A 238 -14.74 -8.60 -14.08
C TYR A 238 -15.23 -9.63 -13.06
N ALA A 239 -15.35 -9.24 -11.79
CA ALA A 239 -15.77 -10.12 -10.71
C ALA A 239 -17.30 -10.29 -10.66
N VAL A 240 -18.06 -9.25 -11.03
CA VAL A 240 -19.53 -9.27 -11.04
C VAL A 240 -20.02 -9.90 -12.37
N PRO A 241 -20.75 -11.04 -12.34
CA PRO A 241 -21.12 -11.76 -13.56
C PRO A 241 -21.96 -10.95 -14.55
N GLY A 242 -22.92 -10.15 -14.06
CA GLY A 242 -23.83 -9.36 -14.91
C GLY A 242 -23.11 -8.27 -15.72
N THR A 243 -22.12 -7.62 -15.13
CA THR A 243 -21.30 -6.59 -15.79
C THR A 243 -20.23 -7.19 -16.70
N ARG A 244 -19.66 -8.35 -16.33
CA ARG A 244 -18.73 -9.09 -17.19
C ARG A 244 -19.39 -9.53 -18.49
N ASP A 245 -20.60 -10.09 -18.44
CA ASP A 245 -21.31 -10.52 -19.65
C ASP A 245 -21.70 -9.34 -20.54
N ALA A 246 -22.09 -8.21 -19.94
CA ALA A 246 -22.35 -6.96 -20.66
C ALA A 246 -21.09 -6.42 -21.36
N LEU A 247 -19.93 -6.43 -20.68
CA LEU A 247 -18.65 -6.03 -21.26
C LEU A 247 -18.25 -6.94 -22.44
N LEU A 248 -18.32 -8.27 -22.25
CA LEU A 248 -17.97 -9.22 -23.30
C LEU A 248 -18.88 -9.08 -24.53
N LYS A 249 -20.17 -8.77 -24.32
CA LYS A 249 -21.12 -8.49 -25.40
C LYS A 249 -20.81 -7.17 -26.12
N ALA A 250 -20.48 -6.12 -25.37
CA ALA A 250 -20.09 -4.82 -25.92
C ALA A 250 -18.78 -4.91 -26.72
N GLU A 251 -17.80 -5.67 -26.23
CA GLU A 251 -16.52 -5.90 -26.89
C GLU A 251 -16.69 -6.71 -28.18
N LYS A 252 -17.52 -7.76 -28.17
CA LYS A 252 -17.91 -8.50 -29.37
C LYS A 252 -18.56 -7.58 -30.40
N ALA A 253 -19.57 -6.80 -30.02
CA ALA A 253 -20.25 -5.87 -30.91
C ALA A 253 -19.30 -4.80 -31.49
N ALA A 254 -18.37 -4.27 -30.69
CA ALA A 254 -17.37 -3.31 -31.14
C ALA A 254 -16.36 -3.94 -32.13
N SER A 255 -15.93 -5.18 -31.86
CA SER A 255 -15.06 -5.94 -32.78
C SER A 255 -15.74 -6.26 -34.10
N GLU A 256 -17.03 -6.65 -34.06
CA GLU A 256 -17.84 -6.93 -35.24
C GLU A 256 -18.08 -5.66 -36.07
N LYS A 257 -18.33 -4.52 -35.42
CA LYS A 257 -18.43 -3.22 -36.09
C LYS A 257 -17.12 -2.82 -36.76
N LYS A 258 -15.98 -2.93 -36.06
CA LYS A 258 -14.66 -2.67 -36.65
C LYS A 258 -14.36 -3.60 -37.84
N ALA A 259 -14.71 -4.89 -37.73
CA ALA A 259 -14.55 -5.85 -38.81
C ALA A 259 -15.49 -5.53 -40.00
N ALA A 260 -16.70 -5.07 -39.75
CA ALA A 260 -17.64 -4.63 -40.78
C ALA A 260 -17.16 -3.37 -41.49
N ASP A 261 -16.68 -2.37 -40.73
CA ASP A 261 -16.12 -1.13 -41.29
C ASP A 261 -14.86 -1.40 -42.12
N GLU A 262 -13.98 -2.30 -41.66
CA GLU A 262 -12.79 -2.71 -42.42
C GLU A 262 -13.18 -3.48 -43.69
N ARG A 263 -14.15 -4.40 -43.61
CA ARG A 263 -14.68 -5.08 -44.80
C ARG A 263 -15.31 -4.10 -45.79
N ALA A 264 -16.07 -3.11 -45.31
CA ALA A 264 -16.65 -2.08 -46.16
C ALA A 264 -15.55 -1.24 -46.85
N ARG A 265 -14.50 -0.84 -46.11
CA ARG A 265 -13.34 -0.14 -46.68
C ARG A 265 -12.61 -0.98 -47.73
N GLN A 266 -12.44 -2.28 -47.50
CA GLN A 266 -11.80 -3.16 -48.47
C GLN A 266 -12.64 -3.38 -49.71
N VAL A 267 -13.97 -3.51 -49.57
CA VAL A 267 -14.91 -3.58 -50.70
C VAL A 267 -14.90 -2.28 -51.50
N ASP A 268 -14.91 -1.12 -50.84
CA ASP A 268 -14.82 0.19 -51.51
C ASP A 268 -13.48 0.37 -52.23
N LYS A 269 -12.37 -0.08 -51.64
CA LYS A 269 -11.05 -0.08 -52.28
C LYS A 269 -11.01 -0.99 -53.50
N ALA A 270 -11.61 -2.19 -53.42
CA ALA A 270 -11.71 -3.13 -54.53
C ALA A 270 -12.63 -2.61 -55.66
N ARG A 271 -13.76 -1.97 -55.31
CA ARG A 271 -14.68 -1.36 -56.29
C ARG A 271 -14.02 -0.21 -57.04
N LYS A 272 -13.26 0.64 -56.34
CA LYS A 272 -12.47 1.71 -56.97
C LYS A 272 -11.38 1.18 -57.89
N ALA A 273 -10.78 0.03 -57.58
CA ALA A 273 -9.79 -0.63 -58.43
C ALA A 273 -10.41 -1.41 -59.62
N GLY A 274 -11.66 -1.87 -59.52
CA GLY A 274 -12.36 -2.61 -60.59
C GLY A 274 -12.98 -1.72 -61.68
N VAL A 275 -13.23 -0.44 -61.39
CA VAL A 275 -13.82 0.52 -62.36
C VAL A 275 -12.78 1.08 -63.34
N SER A 276 -11.49 0.80 -63.16
CA SER A 276 -10.42 1.27 -64.06
C SER A 276 -10.11 0.32 -65.25
N VAL A 277 -10.92 -0.71 -65.49
CA VAL A 277 -10.81 -1.58 -66.69
C VAL A 277 -12.08 -1.48 -67.54
N SER A 278 -12.37 -0.29 -68.07
CA SER A 278 -13.25 -0.13 -69.24
C SER A 278 -13.04 1.26 -69.85
N GLY A 279 -11.95 1.43 -70.59
CA GLY A 279 -11.65 2.65 -71.32
C GLY A 279 -10.42 2.52 -72.22
N ALA A 280 -10.64 2.01 -73.44
CA ALA A 280 -9.81 2.12 -74.65
C ALA A 280 -8.36 1.56 -74.64
N SER A 281 -8.10 0.50 -75.42
CA SER A 281 -7.68 0.64 -76.83
C SER A 281 -7.48 -0.72 -77.52
N THR A 282 -7.56 -0.64 -78.84
CA THR A 282 -7.49 -1.69 -79.86
C THR A 282 -6.08 -2.25 -80.10
N SER A 283 -6.05 -3.51 -80.54
CA SER A 283 -5.04 -4.18 -81.39
C SER A 283 -3.74 -4.74 -80.79
N ALA A 284 -3.64 -6.06 -80.95
CA ALA A 284 -2.49 -6.87 -81.40
C ALA A 284 -1.54 -7.53 -80.37
N ALA A 285 -1.42 -8.86 -80.59
CA ALA A 285 -0.33 -9.79 -80.30
C ALA A 285 -0.15 -10.36 -78.86
N SER A 286 -0.23 -11.70 -78.78
CA SER A 286 0.23 -12.58 -77.68
C SER A 286 1.78 -12.74 -77.71
N PRO A 287 2.48 -13.50 -76.81
CA PRO A 287 2.03 -14.26 -75.61
C PRO A 287 2.92 -14.13 -74.32
N VAL A 288 2.36 -14.60 -73.20
CA VAL A 288 2.97 -15.29 -72.01
C VAL A 288 4.11 -14.61 -71.21
N SER A 289 3.83 -14.35 -69.93
CA SER A 289 4.75 -14.63 -68.80
C SER A 289 3.97 -14.70 -67.48
N ARG A 290 3.83 -15.92 -66.93
CA ARG A 290 3.43 -16.15 -65.52
C ARG A 290 4.59 -15.72 -64.61
N GLY A 291 4.55 -14.50 -64.11
CA GLY A 291 5.32 -14.09 -62.93
C GLY A 291 4.64 -14.64 -61.68
N SER A 292 5.16 -15.73 -61.13
CA SER A 292 4.61 -16.43 -59.96
C SER A 292 4.58 -15.56 -58.71
N VAL A 293 3.57 -15.79 -57.86
CA VAL A 293 3.38 -15.30 -56.48
C VAL A 293 4.66 -15.38 -55.62
N GLY A 294 5.62 -16.24 -55.97
CA GLY A 294 6.94 -16.32 -55.32
C GLY A 294 7.88 -15.13 -55.55
N ALA A 295 7.62 -14.25 -56.52
CA ALA A 295 8.36 -12.99 -56.68
C ALA A 295 7.89 -11.94 -55.67
N THR A 296 6.57 -11.84 -55.47
CA THR A 296 5.94 -10.87 -54.57
C THR A 296 6.23 -11.16 -53.09
N LEU A 297 6.33 -12.44 -52.71
CA LEU A 297 6.68 -12.87 -51.34
C LEU A 297 8.15 -12.59 -50.98
N ARG A 298 9.08 -12.69 -51.94
CA ARG A 298 10.50 -12.37 -51.70
C ARG A 298 10.73 -10.86 -51.56
N GLU A 299 9.93 -10.04 -52.22
CA GLU A 299 9.99 -8.59 -52.10
C GLU A 299 9.45 -8.11 -50.73
N THR A 300 8.35 -8.70 -50.25
CA THR A 300 7.79 -8.37 -48.92
C THR A 300 8.65 -8.86 -47.74
N ALA A 301 9.34 -10.00 -47.89
CA ALA A 301 10.27 -10.49 -46.85
C ALA A 301 11.49 -9.56 -46.69
N ARG A 302 11.94 -8.94 -47.79
CA ARG A 302 13.07 -7.99 -47.79
C ARG A 302 12.71 -6.64 -47.17
N GLU A 303 11.48 -6.17 -47.38
CA GLU A 303 10.96 -4.94 -46.78
C GLU A 303 10.71 -5.06 -45.28
N MET A 304 10.39 -6.25 -44.77
CA MET A 304 10.17 -6.46 -43.33
C MET A 304 11.45 -6.78 -42.54
N GLY A 305 12.63 -6.76 -43.18
CA GLY A 305 13.91 -6.92 -42.49
C GLY A 305 14.20 -8.34 -41.99
N TRP A 306 13.52 -9.35 -42.51
CA TRP A 306 13.83 -10.75 -42.23
C TRP A 306 14.82 -11.24 -43.30
N ASN A 307 16.05 -11.53 -42.90
CA ASN A 307 17.02 -12.18 -43.78
C ASN A 307 16.55 -13.61 -44.08
N VAL A 308 16.36 -13.91 -45.37
CA VAL A 308 16.29 -15.28 -45.91
C VAL A 308 17.49 -15.47 -46.83
#